data_AF-A0A369UQL7-F1
#
_entry.id   AF-A0A369UQL7-F1
#
_cell.length_a   1.000
_cell.length_b   1.000
_cell.length_c   1.000
_cell.angle_alpha   90.00
_cell.angle_beta   90.00
_cell.angle_gamma   90.00
#
_symmetry.space_group_name_H-M   'P 1'
#
loop_
_entity.id
_entity.type
_entity.pdbx_description
1 polymer ?
#
loop_
_entity_poly.entity_id
_entity_poly.type
_entity_poly.pdbx_seq_one_letter_code
_entity_poly.pdbx_strand_id
1 'polypeptide(L)'
;MRTFGVNEISGADLIVDAVYEGPRQGGAGDDPLPKLTGVSSGGGFRYRGSVDQLELLVLTSSKSDPDWPDTLDAESGIYTYYGDNKVSGRSLDKTPRFGNEILKRIFEDAESGLQGRKRIPPILVFSKAGKRRDVTFRGIAVPGVNGQGHSEDLVAIWRTSRGERFLNYRAHFTILRSEKVTRNWIDSIIAGRPNANLAPKEWLTWIKTGRAIPLLAPRTIQHRTRDEQLPSTAKDSELLELVRSFFSNDPHSFEACAAELARSMIPSIAALDLTRRSRDGGRDGIGQLRIGLGPSSILVDFALEAKCYALGNAVGVRDISRLISRLRHRQFGILVTTSYVDQQAYKEIKADEHPIVIISGADIVSLLKDRGYSSPEAVRSWLDRSFATTL
;
A
#
# COMPACT_ATOMS: atom_id res chain seq x y z
N MET A 1 -1.87 15.92 16.65
CA MET A 1 -2.35 16.13 15.26
C MET A 1 -2.94 17.52 15.18
N ARG A 2 -2.47 18.38 14.26
CA ARG A 2 -2.99 19.74 14.09
C ARG A 2 -4.29 19.70 13.30
N THR A 3 -5.28 20.50 13.71
CA THR A 3 -6.58 20.60 13.02
C THR A 3 -6.81 22.06 12.63
N PHE A 4 -7.23 22.30 11.40
CA PHE A 4 -7.65 23.60 10.90
C PHE A 4 -9.17 23.62 10.75
N GLY A 5 -9.81 24.53 11.47
CA GLY A 5 -11.25 24.72 11.42
C GLY A 5 -11.71 25.37 10.12
N VAL A 6 -13.02 25.33 9.87
CA VAL A 6 -13.67 25.84 8.64
C VAL A 6 -13.33 27.30 8.31
N ASN A 7 -13.02 28.12 9.31
CA ASN A 7 -12.68 29.53 9.14
C ASN A 7 -11.18 29.77 8.87
N GLU A 8 -10.33 28.76 9.11
CA GLU A 8 -8.88 28.85 8.98
C GLU A 8 -8.38 28.30 7.64
N ILE A 9 -9.14 27.38 7.01
CA ILE A 9 -8.72 26.66 5.79
C ILE A 9 -8.34 27.58 4.62
N SER A 10 -8.96 28.76 4.49
CA SER A 10 -8.67 29.68 3.39
C SER A 10 -7.29 30.32 3.47
N GLY A 11 -6.70 30.42 4.67
CA GLY A 11 -5.36 30.96 4.89
C GLY A 11 -4.34 29.91 5.32
N ALA A 12 -4.75 28.64 5.43
CA ALA A 12 -3.91 27.59 5.99
C ALA A 12 -2.86 27.10 4.98
N ASP A 13 -1.63 26.95 5.45
CA ASP A 13 -0.64 26.07 4.83
C ASP A 13 -1.15 24.61 4.85
N LEU A 14 -0.73 23.81 3.88
CA LEU A 14 -0.93 22.36 3.88
C LEU A 14 0.22 21.69 4.64
N ILE A 15 -0.07 21.13 5.82
CA ILE A 15 0.90 20.51 6.74
C ILE A 15 0.63 19.01 6.75
N VAL A 16 1.69 18.21 6.59
CA VAL A 16 1.57 16.75 6.56
C VAL A 16 0.89 16.26 7.84
N ASP A 17 -0.07 15.35 7.66
CA ASP A 17 -0.93 14.76 8.68
C ASP A 17 -1.84 15.71 9.46
N ALA A 18 -1.92 17.00 9.08
CA ALA A 18 -2.94 17.88 9.60
C ALA A 18 -4.33 17.57 9.03
N VAL A 19 -5.36 17.77 9.86
CA VAL A 19 -6.77 17.63 9.48
C VAL A 19 -7.34 18.99 9.10
N TYR A 20 -8.07 19.03 7.99
CA TYR A 20 -8.76 20.21 7.49
C TYR A 20 -10.25 19.97 7.50
N GLU A 21 -10.96 20.77 8.30
CA GLU A 21 -12.39 20.60 8.49
C GLU A 21 -13.21 21.24 7.38
N GLY A 22 -14.17 20.47 6.88
CA GLY A 22 -15.20 20.96 6.01
C GLY A 22 -16.36 21.62 6.77
N PRO A 23 -17.14 22.51 6.13
CA PRO A 23 -18.43 22.95 6.66
C PRO A 23 -19.33 21.78 7.07
N ARG A 24 -20.36 22.07 7.88
CA ARG A 24 -21.26 21.08 8.48
C ARG A 24 -22.71 21.25 7.99
N GLN A 25 -22.88 21.56 6.71
CA GLN A 25 -24.17 21.90 6.09
C GLN A 25 -24.89 20.68 5.49
N GLY A 26 -24.24 19.51 5.40
CA GLY A 26 -24.85 18.25 4.95
C GLY A 26 -24.78 18.01 3.44
N GLY A 27 -23.94 18.75 2.71
CA GLY A 27 -23.91 18.72 1.23
C GLY A 27 -22.51 18.57 0.61
N ALA A 28 -22.41 18.75 -0.70
CA ALA A 28 -21.13 18.77 -1.41
C ALA A 28 -20.24 19.95 -0.98
N GLY A 29 -20.84 21.04 -0.49
CA GLY A 29 -20.15 22.22 0.06
C GLY A 29 -19.40 21.96 1.38
N ASP A 30 -19.63 20.80 2.01
CA ASP A 30 -18.86 20.35 3.18
C ASP A 30 -17.47 19.83 2.79
N ASP A 31 -17.14 19.80 1.51
CA ASP A 31 -15.81 19.45 1.03
C ASP A 31 -14.84 20.63 1.26
N PRO A 32 -13.75 20.47 2.03
CA PRO A 32 -12.80 21.56 2.27
C PRO A 32 -11.85 21.81 1.09
N LEU A 33 -11.70 20.84 0.17
CA LEU A 33 -10.69 20.91 -0.89
C LEU A 33 -10.91 22.05 -1.89
N PRO A 34 -12.13 22.40 -2.32
CA PRO A 34 -12.34 23.59 -3.14
C PRO A 34 -11.79 24.87 -2.53
N LYS A 35 -11.93 25.06 -1.21
CA LYS A 35 -11.38 26.22 -0.51
C LYS A 35 -9.86 26.15 -0.32
N LEU A 36 -9.32 24.95 -0.11
CA LEU A 36 -7.88 24.74 0.07
C LEU A 36 -7.10 24.83 -1.23
N THR A 37 -7.61 24.28 -2.33
CA THR A 37 -6.82 24.03 -3.53
C THR A 37 -7.46 24.55 -4.80
N GLY A 38 -8.69 25.05 -4.74
CA GLY A 38 -9.42 25.55 -5.90
C GLY A 38 -9.89 24.45 -6.87
N VAL A 39 -9.85 23.18 -6.49
CA VAL A 39 -10.40 22.07 -7.29
C VAL A 39 -11.92 21.93 -7.11
N SER A 40 -12.58 21.15 -7.96
CA SER A 40 -14.00 20.80 -7.80
C SER A 40 -14.27 20.03 -6.49
N SER A 41 -15.50 20.12 -5.96
CA SER A 41 -15.95 19.24 -4.87
C SER A 41 -16.16 17.80 -5.35
N GLY A 42 -15.80 16.82 -4.52
CA GLY A 42 -16.05 15.41 -4.77
C GLY A 42 -15.12 14.72 -5.79
N GLY A 43 -15.13 13.38 -5.73
CA GLY A 43 -14.33 12.47 -6.55
C GLY A 43 -12.93 12.19 -5.99
N GLY A 44 -12.39 11.01 -6.32
CA GLY A 44 -11.05 10.57 -5.90
C GLY A 44 -9.93 11.33 -6.60
N PHE A 45 -10.13 11.61 -7.89
CA PHE A 45 -9.20 12.33 -8.76
C PHE A 45 -9.77 13.70 -9.11
N ARG A 46 -9.04 14.79 -8.83
CA ARG A 46 -9.52 16.16 -9.05
C ARG A 46 -8.38 17.05 -9.52
N TYR A 47 -8.64 17.93 -10.47
CA TYR A 47 -7.62 18.80 -11.03
C TYR A 47 -8.11 20.23 -11.24
N ARG A 48 -7.17 21.14 -11.45
CA ARG A 48 -7.36 22.49 -12.00
C ARG A 48 -6.78 22.58 -13.40
N GLY A 49 -7.34 23.47 -14.22
CA GLY A 49 -7.02 23.60 -15.63
C GLY A 49 -7.83 22.62 -16.50
N SER A 50 -7.25 22.21 -17.61
CA SER A 50 -7.82 21.20 -18.52
C SER A 50 -6.99 19.91 -18.49
N VAL A 51 -7.52 18.82 -19.05
CA VAL A 51 -6.75 17.57 -19.23
C VAL A 51 -5.48 17.85 -20.04
N ASP A 52 -5.56 18.80 -20.99
CA ASP A 52 -4.44 19.23 -21.84
C ASP A 52 -3.42 20.12 -21.12
N GLN A 53 -3.85 20.87 -20.11
CA GLN A 53 -3.03 21.84 -19.38
C GLN A 53 -3.42 21.85 -17.90
N LEU A 54 -2.84 20.91 -17.16
CA LEU A 54 -3.10 20.75 -15.73
C LEU A 54 -2.30 21.79 -14.93
N GLU A 55 -2.97 22.46 -13.99
CA GLU A 55 -2.35 23.45 -13.10
C GLU A 55 -2.04 22.85 -11.73
N LEU A 56 -2.93 22.00 -11.24
CA LEU A 56 -2.85 21.36 -9.92
C LEU A 56 -3.59 20.02 -9.98
N LEU A 57 -3.05 19.01 -9.32
CA LEU A 57 -3.70 17.71 -9.16
C LEU A 57 -3.91 17.40 -7.68
N VAL A 58 -5.08 16.86 -7.35
CA VAL A 58 -5.45 16.39 -6.01
C VAL A 58 -5.89 14.94 -6.10
N LEU A 59 -5.18 14.08 -5.38
CA LEU A 59 -5.53 12.67 -5.19
C LEU A 59 -6.15 12.50 -3.81
N THR A 60 -7.34 11.92 -3.76
CA THR A 60 -8.08 11.67 -2.51
C THR A 60 -8.41 10.20 -2.40
N SER A 61 -7.91 9.57 -1.33
CA SER A 61 -8.32 8.21 -0.98
C SER A 61 -9.34 8.21 0.15
N SER A 62 -10.40 7.40 -0.01
CA SER A 62 -11.32 7.11 1.09
C SER A 62 -10.82 6.00 2.00
N LYS A 63 -9.78 5.24 1.61
CA LYS A 63 -9.32 3.99 2.26
C LYS A 63 -10.41 2.95 2.50
N SER A 64 -11.56 3.09 1.84
CA SER A 64 -12.77 2.32 2.12
C SER A 64 -13.17 1.39 0.99
N ASP A 65 -12.42 1.42 -0.11
CA ASP A 65 -12.70 0.59 -1.28
C ASP A 65 -11.84 -0.69 -1.19
N PRO A 66 -12.42 -1.84 -0.82
CA PRO A 66 -11.66 -3.06 -0.59
C PRO A 66 -11.06 -3.64 -1.87
N ASP A 67 -11.60 -3.27 -3.04
CA ASP A 67 -11.14 -3.75 -4.33
C ASP A 67 -9.99 -2.85 -4.88
N TRP A 68 -9.86 -1.65 -4.31
CA TRP A 68 -8.88 -0.62 -4.67
C TRP A 68 -8.22 -0.02 -3.42
N PRO A 69 -7.33 -0.77 -2.75
CA PRO A 69 -6.76 -0.38 -1.47
C PRO A 69 -5.62 0.62 -1.65
N ASP A 70 -5.93 1.90 -1.91
CA ASP A 70 -4.87 2.92 -1.93
C ASP A 70 -4.12 2.92 -0.59
N THR A 71 -2.79 2.86 -0.66
CA THR A 71 -1.93 2.71 0.51
C THR A 71 -0.83 3.76 0.50
N LEU A 72 -0.51 4.28 1.68
CA LEU A 72 0.66 5.11 1.91
C LEU A 72 1.56 4.34 2.86
N ASP A 73 2.72 3.91 2.37
CA ASP A 73 3.79 3.41 3.20
C ASP A 73 4.60 4.60 3.74
N ALA A 74 4.39 4.91 5.02
CA ALA A 74 5.05 6.01 5.68
C ALA A 74 6.56 5.76 5.88
N GLU A 75 7.02 4.51 5.91
CA GLU A 75 8.42 4.19 6.12
C GLU A 75 9.25 4.48 4.86
N SER A 76 8.71 4.14 3.69
CA SER A 76 9.37 4.37 2.38
C SER A 76 8.95 5.68 1.70
N GLY A 77 7.83 6.28 2.11
CA GLY A 77 7.22 7.44 1.46
C GLY A 77 6.52 7.10 0.14
N ILE A 78 6.27 5.81 -0.14
CA ILE A 78 5.61 5.36 -1.37
C ILE A 78 4.08 5.41 -1.19
N TYR A 79 3.41 6.05 -2.14
CA TYR A 79 1.95 6.10 -2.21
C TYR A 79 1.46 5.31 -3.42
N THR A 80 0.73 4.23 -3.16
CA THR A 80 0.05 3.42 -4.18
C THR A 80 -1.37 3.93 -4.35
N TYR A 81 -1.71 4.33 -5.58
CA TYR A 81 -3.03 4.85 -5.94
C TYR A 81 -3.62 4.09 -7.11
N TYR A 82 -4.89 3.73 -7.03
CA TYR A 82 -5.59 3.05 -8.11
C TYR A 82 -6.45 4.00 -8.95
N GLY A 83 -6.45 3.73 -10.24
CA GLY A 83 -7.16 4.51 -11.25
C GLY A 83 -8.68 4.55 -11.10
N ASP A 84 -9.34 5.37 -11.93
CA ASP A 84 -10.78 5.62 -11.85
C ASP A 84 -11.64 4.69 -12.75
N ASN A 85 -11.04 3.74 -13.47
CA ASN A 85 -11.79 2.72 -14.19
C ASN A 85 -12.18 1.56 -13.28
N LYS A 86 -13.33 1.67 -12.62
CA LYS A 86 -13.83 0.69 -11.64
C LYS A 86 -15.01 -0.16 -12.15
N VAL A 87 -15.34 -0.08 -13.43
CA VAL A 87 -16.47 -0.79 -14.05
C VAL A 87 -16.04 -1.48 -15.35
N SER A 88 -16.69 -2.60 -15.64
CA SER A 88 -16.56 -3.34 -16.89
C SER A 88 -17.16 -2.61 -18.08
N GLY A 89 -16.79 -3.05 -19.29
CA GLY A 89 -17.32 -2.50 -20.55
C GLY A 89 -16.74 -1.15 -20.98
N ARG A 90 -15.71 -0.63 -20.30
CA ARG A 90 -15.00 0.60 -20.68
C ARG A 90 -13.53 0.35 -21.00
N SER A 91 -13.03 1.07 -22.00
CA SER A 91 -11.59 1.17 -22.27
C SER A 91 -10.88 1.79 -21.06
N LEU A 92 -9.63 1.37 -20.82
CA LEU A 92 -8.83 1.74 -19.65
C LEU A 92 -8.73 3.26 -19.44
N ASP A 93 -8.65 4.02 -20.52
CA ASP A 93 -8.46 5.47 -20.59
C ASP A 93 -9.77 6.27 -20.69
N LYS A 94 -10.91 5.61 -20.99
CA LYS A 94 -12.21 6.28 -21.18
C LYS A 94 -13.00 6.34 -19.88
N THR A 95 -12.52 7.13 -18.93
CA THR A 95 -13.17 7.30 -17.62
C THR A 95 -13.89 8.64 -17.49
N PRO A 96 -14.99 8.74 -16.70
CA PRO A 96 -15.82 9.95 -16.66
C PRO A 96 -15.10 11.22 -16.22
N ARG A 97 -13.99 11.08 -15.49
CA ARG A 97 -13.18 12.20 -15.00
C ARG A 97 -11.75 12.17 -15.54
N PHE A 98 -11.50 11.35 -16.55
CA PHE A 98 -10.20 11.22 -17.22
C PHE A 98 -9.05 10.84 -16.28
N GLY A 99 -9.32 10.22 -15.12
CA GLY A 99 -8.28 9.93 -14.12
C GLY A 99 -7.18 9.03 -14.69
N ASN A 100 -7.55 7.93 -15.35
CA ASN A 100 -6.60 7.03 -16.00
C ASN A 100 -5.84 7.66 -17.16
N GLU A 101 -6.48 8.55 -17.92
CA GLU A 101 -5.81 9.31 -18.99
C GLU A 101 -4.76 10.27 -18.40
N ILE A 102 -5.12 10.99 -17.33
CA ILE A 102 -4.20 11.89 -16.64
C ILE A 102 -3.06 11.11 -16.00
N LEU A 103 -3.32 9.95 -15.37
CA LEU A 103 -2.27 9.07 -14.85
C LEU A 103 -1.30 8.66 -15.95
N LYS A 104 -1.80 8.14 -17.07
CA LYS A 104 -0.95 7.78 -18.21
C LYS A 104 -0.06 8.95 -18.62
N ARG A 105 -0.65 10.12 -18.81
CA ARG A 105 0.06 11.32 -19.24
C ARG A 105 1.13 11.79 -18.26
N ILE A 106 0.83 11.90 -16.96
CA ILE A 106 1.81 12.44 -16.00
C ILE A 106 2.98 11.48 -15.79
N PHE A 107 2.78 10.17 -15.97
CA PHE A 107 3.89 9.21 -15.94
C PHE A 107 4.74 9.30 -17.21
N GLU A 108 4.13 9.42 -18.41
CA GLU A 108 4.87 9.67 -19.66
C GLU A 108 5.66 11.01 -19.63
N ASP A 109 5.07 12.06 -19.07
CA ASP A 109 5.73 13.36 -18.88
C ASP A 109 6.90 13.26 -17.89
N ALA A 110 6.84 12.39 -16.88
CA ALA A 110 7.90 12.28 -15.87
C ALA A 110 9.19 11.71 -16.48
N GLU A 111 9.03 10.83 -17.47
CA GLU A 111 10.11 10.21 -18.24
C GLU A 111 10.67 11.12 -19.34
N SER A 112 9.87 12.06 -19.84
CA SER A 112 10.22 12.97 -20.94
C SER A 112 11.23 14.06 -20.55
N GLY A 113 12.06 13.78 -19.54
CA GLY A 113 13.11 14.67 -19.06
C GLY A 113 12.60 15.94 -18.40
N LEU A 114 13.45 16.96 -18.36
CA LEU A 114 13.16 18.23 -17.69
C LEU A 114 11.91 18.92 -18.25
N GLN A 115 11.71 18.90 -19.57
CA GLN A 115 10.58 19.59 -20.19
C GLN A 115 9.26 18.86 -19.92
N GLY A 116 9.27 17.53 -19.89
CA GLY A 116 8.12 16.75 -19.44
C GLY A 116 7.75 17.02 -18.00
N ARG A 117 8.73 16.95 -17.08
CA ARG A 117 8.51 17.24 -15.66
C ARG A 117 7.94 18.64 -15.40
N LYS A 118 8.31 19.65 -16.20
CA LYS A 118 7.72 21.00 -16.11
C LYS A 118 6.23 21.06 -16.46
N ARG A 119 5.70 20.09 -17.23
CA ARG A 119 4.28 19.99 -17.54
C ARG A 119 3.47 19.31 -16.44
N ILE A 120 4.15 18.63 -15.50
CA ILE A 120 3.48 17.92 -14.41
C ILE A 120 3.06 18.93 -13.35
N PRO A 121 1.75 19.01 -13.03
CA PRO A 121 1.27 19.89 -11.97
C PRO A 121 1.70 19.36 -10.60
N PRO A 122 1.78 20.21 -9.56
CA PRO A 122 1.90 19.71 -8.19
C PRO A 122 0.77 18.74 -7.86
N ILE A 123 1.13 17.57 -7.32
CA ILE A 123 0.20 16.51 -6.95
C ILE A 123 0.05 16.52 -5.43
N LEU A 124 -1.12 16.91 -4.93
CA LEU A 124 -1.41 16.97 -3.51
C LEU A 124 -2.23 15.75 -3.09
N VAL A 125 -1.73 14.99 -2.12
CA VAL A 125 -2.38 13.75 -1.66
C VAL A 125 -3.15 14.02 -0.38
N PHE A 126 -4.38 13.54 -0.33
CA PHE A 126 -5.26 13.62 0.83
C PHE A 126 -5.92 12.27 1.11
N SER A 127 -6.25 12.02 2.37
CA SER A 127 -7.12 10.92 2.77
C SER A 127 -8.32 11.45 3.55
N LYS A 128 -9.45 10.73 3.56
CA LYS A 128 -10.52 11.04 4.53
C LYS A 128 -9.97 10.96 5.96
N ALA A 129 -10.33 11.92 6.81
CA ALA A 129 -9.92 11.97 8.22
C ALA A 129 -10.81 11.11 9.14
N GLY A 130 -11.80 10.40 8.59
CA GLY A 130 -12.71 9.53 9.35
C GLY A 130 -13.94 10.25 9.94
N LYS A 131 -13.94 11.59 9.99
CA LYS A 131 -15.07 12.39 10.46
C LYS A 131 -15.71 13.16 9.30
N ARG A 132 -16.98 12.86 9.00
CA ARG A 132 -17.77 13.55 7.96
C ARG A 132 -17.00 13.66 6.62
N ARG A 133 -16.74 14.88 6.14
CA ARG A 133 -15.99 15.17 4.90
C ARG A 133 -14.60 15.75 5.14
N ASP A 134 -14.10 15.66 6.37
CA ASP A 134 -12.78 16.17 6.72
C ASP A 134 -11.70 15.38 5.99
N VAL A 135 -10.62 16.08 5.66
CA VAL A 135 -9.48 15.50 4.93
C VAL A 135 -8.20 15.68 5.73
N THR A 136 -7.33 14.69 5.63
CA THR A 136 -5.96 14.75 6.14
C THR A 136 -5.02 14.94 4.96
N PHE A 137 -4.17 15.96 5.00
CA PHE A 137 -3.13 16.13 3.98
C PHE A 137 -2.00 15.11 4.22
N ARG A 138 -1.61 14.38 3.17
CA ARG A 138 -0.58 13.32 3.26
C ARG A 138 0.75 13.73 2.65
N GLY A 139 0.78 14.84 1.91
CA GLY A 139 2.00 15.39 1.33
C GLY A 139 1.85 15.74 -0.14
N ILE A 140 2.94 16.28 -0.68
CA ILE A 140 3.11 16.51 -2.11
C ILE A 140 3.81 15.32 -2.74
N ALA A 141 3.23 14.80 -3.82
CA ALA A 141 3.67 13.61 -4.51
C ALA A 141 4.31 13.93 -5.87
N VAL A 142 5.17 13.02 -6.32
CA VAL A 142 5.69 12.98 -7.70
C VAL A 142 5.50 11.58 -8.29
N PRO A 143 5.28 11.43 -9.61
CA PRO A 143 5.18 10.12 -10.25
C PRO A 143 6.46 9.31 -10.11
N GLY A 144 6.30 8.02 -9.84
CA GLY A 144 7.36 7.01 -9.82
C GLY A 144 8.12 6.87 -8.51
N VAL A 145 8.95 5.83 -8.45
CA VAL A 145 9.79 5.46 -7.30
C VAL A 145 11.26 5.42 -7.73
N ASN A 146 12.16 5.97 -6.91
CA ASN A 146 13.59 5.97 -7.22
C ASN A 146 14.12 4.53 -7.43
N GLY A 147 14.80 4.30 -8.56
CA GLY A 147 15.41 3.01 -8.87
C GLY A 147 14.42 1.95 -9.39
N GLN A 148 13.14 2.29 -9.47
CA GLN A 148 12.12 1.45 -10.08
C GLN A 148 11.95 1.80 -11.57
N GLY A 149 11.65 0.81 -12.40
CA GLY A 149 11.39 1.02 -13.83
C GLY A 149 9.97 1.49 -14.09
N HIS A 150 9.76 2.25 -15.17
CA HIS A 150 8.46 2.79 -15.56
C HIS A 150 7.34 1.76 -15.69
N SER A 151 7.66 0.58 -16.23
CA SER A 151 6.72 -0.53 -16.38
C SER A 151 6.21 -1.07 -15.04
N GLU A 152 6.81 -0.65 -13.92
CA GLU A 152 6.41 -1.02 -12.56
C GLU A 152 5.74 0.15 -11.81
N ASP A 153 5.99 1.38 -12.25
CA ASP A 153 5.48 2.63 -11.66
C ASP A 153 4.02 2.89 -12.07
N LEU A 154 3.63 2.55 -13.29
CA LEU A 154 2.25 2.60 -13.76
C LEU A 154 1.86 1.28 -14.46
N VAL A 155 1.08 0.45 -13.77
CA VAL A 155 0.74 -0.90 -14.24
C VAL A 155 -0.75 -1.03 -14.52
N ALA A 156 -1.10 -1.51 -15.70
CA ALA A 156 -2.48 -1.93 -16.01
C ALA A 156 -2.76 -3.29 -15.36
N ILE A 157 -3.67 -3.33 -14.39
CA ILE A 157 -4.04 -4.54 -13.66
C ILE A 157 -5.46 -4.99 -14.02
N TRP A 158 -5.63 -6.30 -14.18
CA TRP A 158 -6.94 -6.91 -14.34
C TRP A 158 -7.64 -7.06 -12.99
N ARG A 159 -8.90 -6.63 -12.92
CA ARG A 159 -9.81 -6.95 -11.83
C ARG A 159 -11.05 -7.65 -12.36
N THR A 160 -11.70 -8.38 -11.47
CA THR A 160 -13.03 -8.96 -11.70
C THR A 160 -13.98 -8.36 -10.69
N SER A 161 -15.10 -7.81 -11.15
CA SER A 161 -16.21 -7.42 -10.27
C SER A 161 -17.51 -7.95 -10.88
N ARG A 162 -18.37 -8.55 -10.06
CA ARG A 162 -19.66 -9.16 -10.49
C ARG A 162 -19.52 -10.12 -11.68
N GLY A 163 -18.43 -10.88 -11.74
CA GLY A 163 -18.16 -11.85 -12.80
C GLY A 163 -17.56 -11.28 -14.09
N GLU A 164 -17.41 -9.96 -14.21
CA GLU A 164 -16.86 -9.31 -15.40
C GLU A 164 -15.45 -8.78 -15.16
N ARG A 165 -14.57 -8.95 -16.16
CA ARG A 165 -13.18 -8.50 -16.10
C ARG A 165 -13.02 -7.11 -16.69
N PHE A 166 -12.17 -6.30 -16.08
CA PHE A 166 -11.81 -4.98 -16.58
C PHE A 166 -10.40 -4.58 -16.15
N LEU A 167 -9.81 -3.63 -16.88
CA LEU A 167 -8.49 -3.09 -16.61
C LEU A 167 -8.59 -1.78 -15.83
N ASN A 168 -7.68 -1.58 -14.90
CA ASN A 168 -7.46 -0.29 -14.24
C ASN A 168 -5.97 -0.05 -14.01
N TYR A 169 -5.56 1.18 -13.71
CA TYR A 169 -4.18 1.45 -13.35
C TYR A 169 -3.92 1.25 -11.85
N ARG A 170 -2.73 0.76 -11.54
CA ARG A 170 -2.05 0.91 -10.25
C ARG A 170 -0.85 1.83 -10.48
N ALA A 171 -0.82 2.94 -9.78
CA ALA A 171 0.21 3.98 -9.90
C ALA A 171 0.99 4.09 -8.60
N HIS A 172 2.32 4.10 -8.68
CA HIS A 172 3.21 4.40 -7.57
C HIS A 172 3.69 5.85 -7.64
N PHE A 173 3.55 6.56 -6.53
CA PHE A 173 4.05 7.90 -6.35
C PHE A 173 5.02 7.94 -5.18
N THR A 174 5.94 8.90 -5.20
CA THR A 174 6.78 9.22 -4.05
C THR A 174 6.26 10.48 -3.36
N ILE A 175 5.93 10.41 -2.07
CA ILE A 175 5.68 11.59 -1.23
C ILE A 175 7.01 12.28 -0.94
N LEU A 176 7.16 13.52 -1.36
CA LEU A 176 8.39 14.28 -1.17
C LEU A 176 8.57 14.69 0.29
N ARG A 177 9.84 14.84 0.71
CA ARG A 177 10.29 15.28 2.04
C ARG A 177 10.01 16.76 2.29
N SER A 178 8.74 17.12 2.23
CA SER A 178 8.23 18.45 2.45
C SER A 178 7.10 18.37 3.46
N GLU A 179 7.40 18.71 4.72
CA GLU A 179 6.43 18.70 5.82
C GLU A 179 5.29 19.71 5.61
N LYS A 180 5.53 20.71 4.75
CA LYS A 180 4.61 21.82 4.52
C LYS A 180 4.64 22.32 3.08
N VAL A 181 3.45 22.54 2.54
CA VAL A 181 3.20 23.24 1.27
C VAL A 181 2.55 24.56 1.61
N THR A 182 3.19 25.68 1.25
CA THR A 182 2.73 27.01 1.69
C THR A 182 1.45 27.45 0.99
N ARG A 183 0.56 28.12 1.73
CA ARG A 183 -0.66 28.77 1.21
C ARG A 183 -0.33 29.69 0.04
N ASN A 184 0.68 30.53 0.20
CA ASN A 184 1.11 31.48 -0.83
C ASN A 184 1.53 30.80 -2.13
N TRP A 185 2.15 29.62 -2.08
CA TRP A 185 2.48 28.88 -3.30
C TRP A 185 1.23 28.35 -3.99
N ILE A 186 0.29 27.76 -3.23
CA ILE A 186 -0.97 27.27 -3.77
C ILE A 186 -1.77 28.43 -4.37
N ASP A 187 -1.83 29.59 -3.70
CA ASP A 187 -2.49 30.79 -4.23
C ASP A 187 -1.85 31.29 -5.52
N SER A 188 -0.52 31.22 -5.63
CA SER A 188 0.16 31.58 -6.87
C SER A 188 -0.25 30.68 -8.04
N ILE A 189 -0.50 29.38 -7.78
CA ILE A 189 -1.01 28.43 -8.76
C ILE A 189 -2.47 28.74 -9.11
N ILE A 190 -3.33 28.95 -8.10
CA ILE A 190 -4.74 29.29 -8.30
C ILE A 190 -4.91 30.59 -9.09
N ALA A 191 -4.02 31.56 -8.88
CA ALA A 191 -4.00 32.83 -9.61
C ALA A 191 -3.46 32.73 -11.04
N GLY A 192 -3.07 31.53 -11.50
CA GLY A 192 -2.49 31.32 -12.84
C GLY A 192 -1.08 31.90 -13.01
N ARG A 193 -0.37 32.18 -11.90
CA ARG A 193 0.99 32.73 -11.90
C ARG A 193 1.89 31.96 -10.92
N PRO A 194 2.18 30.67 -11.18
CA PRO A 194 2.93 29.82 -10.25
C PRO A 194 4.30 30.43 -9.93
N ASN A 195 4.56 30.67 -8.65
CA ASN A 195 5.83 31.23 -8.20
C ASN A 195 6.76 30.12 -7.69
N ALA A 196 7.77 29.78 -8.48
CA ALA A 196 8.74 28.74 -8.14
C ALA A 196 9.51 29.02 -6.83
N ASN A 197 9.67 30.28 -6.42
CA ASN A 197 10.37 30.62 -5.17
C ASN A 197 9.59 30.23 -3.91
N LEU A 198 8.28 29.99 -4.04
CA LEU A 198 7.42 29.56 -2.94
C LEU A 198 7.23 28.04 -2.90
N ALA A 199 7.68 27.33 -3.95
CA ALA A 199 7.56 25.88 -4.05
C ALA A 199 8.49 25.16 -3.06
N PRO A 200 8.11 23.96 -2.58
CA PRO A 200 9.02 23.11 -1.83
C PRO A 200 10.34 22.85 -2.56
N LYS A 201 11.46 22.82 -1.82
CA LYS A 201 12.79 22.62 -2.41
C LYS A 201 12.91 21.26 -3.09
N GLU A 202 12.29 20.25 -2.51
CA GLU A 202 12.24 18.86 -3.00
C GLU A 202 11.46 18.78 -4.31
N TRP A 203 10.38 19.55 -4.46
CA TRP A 203 9.63 19.66 -5.71
C TRP A 203 10.51 20.23 -6.83
N LEU A 204 11.19 21.35 -6.56
CA LEU A 204 12.11 21.95 -7.53
C LEU A 204 13.28 21.03 -7.88
N THR A 205 13.77 20.26 -6.91
CA THR A 205 14.85 19.28 -7.12
C THR A 205 14.39 18.16 -8.05
N TRP A 206 13.18 17.62 -7.82
CA TRP A 206 12.62 16.59 -8.68
C TRP A 206 12.38 17.11 -10.09
N ILE A 207 11.80 18.31 -10.27
CA ILE A 207 11.62 18.91 -11.60
C ILE A 207 12.96 18.97 -12.35
N LYS A 208 14.02 19.48 -11.68
CA LYS A 208 15.34 19.66 -12.28
C LYS A 208 16.03 18.33 -12.61
N THR A 209 16.04 17.39 -11.67
CA THR A 209 16.93 16.22 -11.71
C THR A 209 16.23 14.91 -12.02
N GLY A 210 14.91 14.84 -11.85
CA GLY A 210 14.13 13.59 -11.84
C GLY A 210 14.26 12.78 -10.55
N ARG A 211 15.19 13.13 -9.64
CA ARG A 211 15.38 12.42 -8.37
C ARG A 211 14.33 12.85 -7.36
N ALA A 212 13.50 11.91 -6.90
CA ALA A 212 12.59 12.13 -5.79
C ALA A 212 13.34 12.07 -4.46
N ILE A 213 13.02 12.93 -3.51
CA ILE A 213 13.56 12.87 -2.14
C ILE A 213 12.39 12.50 -1.23
N PRO A 214 12.25 11.22 -0.83
CA PRO A 214 11.07 10.76 -0.11
C PRO A 214 11.00 11.29 1.32
N LEU A 215 9.77 11.53 1.79
CA LEU A 215 9.44 11.72 3.20
C LEU A 215 9.41 10.34 3.87
N LEU A 216 10.42 10.08 4.69
CA LEU A 216 10.55 8.82 5.43
C LEU A 216 10.14 9.06 6.88
N ALA A 217 9.22 8.26 7.39
CA ALA A 217 8.78 8.26 8.77
C ALA A 217 8.96 6.84 9.35
N PRO A 218 10.20 6.46 9.68
CA PRO A 218 10.47 5.14 10.25
C PRO A 218 9.71 4.98 11.57
N ARG A 219 9.16 3.79 11.80
CA ARG A 219 8.45 3.48 13.04
C ARG A 219 9.40 3.54 14.24
N THR A 220 9.04 4.33 15.26
CA THR A 220 9.69 4.30 16.58
C THR A 220 9.34 3.04 17.36
N ILE A 221 8.12 2.52 17.17
CA ILE A 221 7.68 1.25 17.74
C ILE A 221 7.66 0.21 16.61
N GLN A 222 8.64 -0.69 16.62
CA GLN A 222 8.78 -1.71 15.56
C GLN A 222 7.87 -2.93 15.73
N HIS A 223 7.14 -3.04 16.85
CA HIS A 223 6.18 -4.12 17.07
C HIS A 223 4.75 -3.66 16.77
N ARG A 224 4.02 -4.47 16.00
CA ARG A 224 2.62 -4.20 15.66
C ARG A 224 1.69 -4.60 16.82
N THR A 225 0.67 -3.80 17.06
CA THR A 225 -0.45 -4.14 17.94
C THR A 225 -1.32 -5.25 17.34
N ARG A 226 -2.23 -5.82 18.13
CA ARG A 226 -3.20 -6.82 17.63
C ARG A 226 -4.03 -6.27 16.47
N ASP A 227 -4.52 -5.04 16.61
CA ASP A 227 -5.41 -4.42 15.61
C ASP A 227 -4.69 -4.07 14.31
N GLU A 228 -3.37 -3.85 14.35
CA GLU A 228 -2.54 -3.67 13.15
C GLU A 228 -2.16 -4.99 12.46
N GLN A 229 -2.25 -6.12 13.18
CA GLN A 229 -1.90 -7.44 12.65
C GLN A 229 -3.11 -8.18 12.08
N LEU A 230 -4.33 -7.82 12.51
CA LEU A 230 -5.57 -8.44 12.09
C LEU A 230 -6.32 -7.55 11.07
N PRO A 231 -7.17 -8.14 10.22
CA PRO A 231 -7.98 -7.36 9.29
C PRO A 231 -8.90 -6.38 10.02
N SER A 232 -9.02 -5.16 9.49
CA SER A 232 -9.80 -4.09 10.12
C SER A 232 -11.27 -4.05 9.68
N THR A 233 -11.65 -4.78 8.63
CA THR A 233 -13.03 -4.79 8.10
C THR A 233 -13.65 -6.18 8.22
N ALA A 234 -14.99 -6.23 8.31
CA ALA A 234 -15.73 -7.48 8.38
C ALA A 234 -15.51 -8.34 7.12
N LYS A 235 -15.51 -7.72 5.93
CA LYS A 235 -15.22 -8.38 4.65
C LYS A 235 -13.82 -9.01 4.66
N ASP A 236 -12.82 -8.28 5.15
CA ASP A 236 -11.45 -8.80 5.19
C ASP A 236 -11.26 -9.90 6.23
N SER A 237 -11.98 -9.79 7.35
CA SER A 237 -12.05 -10.85 8.36
C SER A 237 -12.67 -12.13 7.79
N GLU A 238 -13.71 -12.01 6.96
CA GLU A 238 -14.33 -13.14 6.26
C GLU A 238 -13.35 -13.83 5.30
N LEU A 239 -12.56 -13.06 4.53
CA LEU A 239 -11.54 -13.63 3.63
C LEU A 239 -10.50 -14.44 4.41
N LEU A 240 -10.00 -13.89 5.52
CA LEU A 240 -9.02 -14.57 6.37
C LEU A 240 -9.60 -15.83 7.02
N GLU A 241 -10.85 -15.75 7.50
CA GLU A 241 -11.57 -16.86 8.10
C GLU A 241 -11.83 -17.98 7.09
N LEU A 242 -12.10 -17.64 5.82
CA LEU A 242 -12.23 -18.61 4.75
C LEU A 242 -10.92 -19.40 4.55
N VAL A 243 -9.78 -18.73 4.50
CA VAL A 243 -8.45 -19.38 4.43
C VAL A 243 -8.25 -20.30 5.64
N ARG A 244 -8.51 -19.79 6.86
CA ARG A 244 -8.36 -20.58 8.08
C ARG A 244 -9.24 -21.83 8.07
N SER A 245 -10.52 -21.68 7.73
CA SER A 245 -11.51 -22.76 7.75
C SER A 245 -11.17 -23.87 6.76
N PHE A 246 -10.63 -23.52 5.59
CA PHE A 246 -10.19 -24.48 4.57
C PHE A 246 -9.15 -25.46 5.10
N PHE A 247 -8.22 -24.99 5.93
CA PHE A 247 -7.14 -25.81 6.52
C PHE A 247 -7.43 -26.29 7.95
N SER A 248 -8.66 -26.11 8.46
CA SER A 248 -8.97 -26.39 9.86
C SER A 248 -8.93 -27.88 10.22
N ASN A 249 -9.25 -28.75 9.25
CA ASN A 249 -9.25 -30.21 9.44
C ASN A 249 -7.84 -30.81 9.35
N ASP A 250 -6.94 -30.21 8.56
CA ASP A 250 -5.53 -30.56 8.50
C ASP A 250 -4.65 -29.30 8.57
N PRO A 251 -4.31 -28.81 9.77
CA PRO A 251 -3.47 -27.63 9.91
C PRO A 251 -2.08 -27.76 9.26
N HIS A 252 -1.59 -28.98 9.00
CA HIS A 252 -0.30 -29.19 8.35
C HIS A 252 -0.32 -28.88 6.85
N SER A 253 -1.47 -28.99 6.17
CA SER A 253 -1.60 -28.60 4.76
C SER A 253 -1.55 -27.07 4.58
N PHE A 254 -1.78 -26.28 5.64
CA PHE A 254 -1.59 -24.81 5.60
C PHE A 254 -0.14 -24.41 5.28
N GLU A 255 0.86 -25.25 5.55
CA GLU A 255 2.26 -24.94 5.24
C GLU A 255 2.49 -24.68 3.74
N ALA A 256 1.76 -25.39 2.87
CA ALA A 256 1.80 -25.14 1.43
C ALA A 256 1.19 -23.79 1.05
N CYS A 257 0.13 -23.38 1.74
CA CYS A 257 -0.46 -22.05 1.58
C CYS A 257 0.49 -20.96 2.09
N ALA A 258 1.11 -21.17 3.26
CA ALA A 258 2.10 -20.26 3.83
C ALA A 258 3.32 -20.07 2.93
N ALA A 259 3.78 -21.13 2.27
CA ALA A 259 4.82 -21.10 1.26
C ALA A 259 4.47 -20.20 0.07
N GLU A 260 3.27 -20.35 -0.48
CA GLU A 260 2.77 -19.49 -1.56
C GLU A 260 2.60 -18.04 -1.09
N LEU A 261 2.11 -17.88 0.14
CA LEU A 261 2.16 -16.72 1.04
C LEU A 261 3.47 -15.93 0.94
N ALA A 262 4.52 -16.59 1.40
CA ALA A 262 5.87 -16.04 1.48
C ALA A 262 6.44 -15.68 0.11
N ARG A 263 6.28 -16.55 -0.91
CA ARG A 263 6.69 -16.26 -2.29
C ARG A 263 5.97 -15.07 -2.89
N SER A 264 4.71 -14.86 -2.48
CA SER A 264 3.92 -13.69 -2.85
C SER A 264 4.53 -12.39 -2.36
N MET A 265 4.91 -12.38 -1.09
CA MET A 265 5.46 -11.20 -0.44
C MET A 265 6.92 -10.96 -0.85
N ILE A 266 7.67 -12.04 -1.10
CA ILE A 266 9.10 -11.99 -1.39
C ILE A 266 9.37 -12.75 -2.71
N PRO A 267 9.22 -12.09 -3.87
CA PRO A 267 9.39 -12.72 -5.18
C PRO A 267 10.78 -13.29 -5.45
N SER A 268 11.80 -12.85 -4.70
CA SER A 268 13.18 -13.32 -4.81
C SER A 268 13.45 -14.65 -4.08
N ILE A 269 12.44 -15.28 -3.46
CA ILE A 269 12.55 -16.64 -2.94
C ILE A 269 12.78 -17.60 -4.13
N ALA A 270 14.00 -18.14 -4.22
CA ALA A 270 14.44 -18.99 -5.33
C ALA A 270 13.98 -20.44 -5.16
N ALA A 271 14.00 -20.94 -3.93
CA ALA A 271 13.58 -22.29 -3.59
C ALA A 271 12.88 -22.28 -2.23
N LEU A 272 11.90 -23.17 -2.08
CA LEU A 272 11.30 -23.46 -0.79
C LEU A 272 10.87 -24.92 -0.79
N ASP A 273 11.55 -25.70 0.04
CA ASP A 273 11.29 -27.10 0.27
C ASP A 273 10.53 -27.26 1.60
N LEU A 274 9.33 -27.80 1.50
CA LEU A 274 8.55 -28.22 2.66
C LEU A 274 8.96 -29.66 2.94
N THR A 275 9.99 -29.83 3.76
CA THR A 275 10.64 -31.13 3.96
C THR A 275 9.67 -32.22 4.42
N ARG A 276 10.01 -33.49 4.10
CA ARG A 276 9.30 -34.68 4.60
C ARG A 276 9.36 -34.75 6.13
N ARG A 277 8.29 -35.29 6.75
CA ARG A 277 8.10 -35.46 8.20
C ARG A 277 9.42 -35.86 8.89
N SER A 278 9.91 -35.01 9.79
CA SER A 278 11.01 -35.38 10.68
C SER A 278 10.57 -36.49 11.66
N ARG A 279 11.55 -37.14 12.29
CA ARG A 279 11.36 -38.23 13.27
C ARG A 279 10.52 -37.81 14.49
N ASP A 280 10.43 -36.50 14.76
CA ASP A 280 9.68 -35.87 15.86
C ASP A 280 8.33 -35.26 15.40
N GLY A 281 7.89 -35.55 14.17
CA GLY A 281 6.56 -35.18 13.66
C GLY A 281 6.40 -33.73 13.17
N GLY A 282 7.44 -32.89 13.26
CA GLY A 282 7.44 -31.55 12.67
C GLY A 282 7.90 -31.53 11.21
N ARG A 283 7.29 -30.69 10.38
CA ARG A 283 7.86 -30.25 9.10
C ARG A 283 8.70 -29.00 9.33
N ASP A 284 9.86 -28.93 8.66
CA ASP A 284 10.69 -27.73 8.63
C ASP A 284 10.56 -27.15 7.21
N GLY A 285 9.93 -25.98 7.09
CA GLY A 285 9.94 -25.24 5.82
C GLY A 285 11.32 -24.60 5.66
N ILE A 286 12.08 -25.01 4.65
CA ILE A 286 13.42 -24.50 4.37
C ILE A 286 13.38 -23.82 3.03
N GLY A 287 13.83 -22.57 2.95
CA GLY A 287 13.92 -21.88 1.68
C GLY A 287 15.24 -21.17 1.48
N GLN A 288 15.43 -20.74 0.23
CA GLN A 288 16.59 -19.97 -0.21
C GLN A 288 16.10 -18.68 -0.87
N LEU A 289 16.58 -17.56 -0.35
CA LEU A 289 16.36 -16.23 -0.89
C LEU A 289 17.53 -15.84 -1.78
N ARG A 290 17.25 -15.35 -3.00
CA ARG A 290 18.28 -14.78 -3.87
C ARG A 290 18.51 -13.30 -3.53
N ILE A 291 19.76 -12.93 -3.29
CA ILE A 291 20.19 -11.55 -3.13
C ILE A 291 21.14 -11.18 -4.27
N GLY A 292 20.85 -10.07 -4.96
CA GLY A 292 21.57 -9.62 -6.15
C GLY A 292 20.99 -10.16 -7.47
N LEU A 293 21.60 -9.77 -8.59
CA LEU A 293 21.16 -10.11 -9.95
C LEU A 293 22.24 -10.88 -10.71
N GLY A 294 21.80 -11.78 -11.60
CA GLY A 294 22.69 -12.50 -12.51
C GLY A 294 23.67 -13.47 -11.82
N PRO A 295 24.80 -13.79 -12.45
CA PRO A 295 25.76 -14.78 -11.96
C PRO A 295 26.38 -14.47 -10.59
N SER A 296 26.42 -13.19 -10.19
CA SER A 296 26.97 -12.74 -8.91
C SER A 296 25.97 -12.75 -7.76
N SER A 297 24.74 -13.24 -7.98
CA SER A 297 23.76 -13.35 -6.90
C SER A 297 24.14 -14.43 -5.89
N ILE A 298 23.87 -14.20 -4.61
CA ILE A 298 24.05 -15.19 -3.53
C ILE A 298 22.70 -15.78 -3.11
N LEU A 299 22.74 -16.96 -2.51
CA LEU A 299 21.59 -17.60 -1.87
C LEU A 299 21.74 -17.54 -0.36
N VAL A 300 20.65 -17.19 0.32
CA VAL A 300 20.59 -17.06 1.77
C VAL A 300 19.47 -17.95 2.30
N ASP A 301 19.81 -18.82 3.26
CA ASP A 301 18.86 -19.80 3.78
C ASP A 301 17.94 -19.18 4.84
N PHE A 302 16.67 -19.59 4.81
CA PHE A 302 15.67 -19.18 5.80
C PHE A 302 14.81 -20.35 6.29
N ALA A 303 14.20 -20.16 7.45
CA ALA A 303 13.17 -21.06 8.00
C ALA A 303 11.78 -20.46 7.79
N LEU A 304 10.80 -21.29 7.45
CA LEU A 304 9.39 -20.92 7.40
C LEU A 304 8.63 -21.67 8.50
N GLU A 305 7.90 -20.94 9.33
CA GLU A 305 6.94 -21.47 10.31
C GLU A 305 5.53 -21.04 9.91
N ALA A 306 4.59 -21.98 9.83
CA ALA A 306 3.21 -21.71 9.49
C ALA A 306 2.26 -22.02 10.67
N LYS A 307 1.36 -21.09 11.00
CA LYS A 307 0.38 -21.22 12.08
C LYS A 307 -1.03 -20.87 11.62
N CYS A 308 -1.84 -21.89 11.36
CA CYS A 308 -3.27 -21.73 11.05
C CYS A 308 -4.10 -21.56 12.33
N TYR A 309 -3.99 -20.39 12.99
CA TYR A 309 -4.67 -20.08 14.24
C TYR A 309 -5.94 -19.25 14.01
N ALA A 310 -6.89 -19.37 14.93
CA ALA A 310 -8.08 -18.52 14.98
C ALA A 310 -7.73 -17.10 15.46
N LEU A 311 -8.55 -16.10 15.10
CA LEU A 311 -8.34 -14.67 15.43
C LEU A 311 -8.26 -14.35 16.92
N GLY A 312 -8.73 -15.27 17.78
CA GLY A 312 -8.61 -15.18 19.24
C GLY A 312 -7.29 -15.73 19.79
N ASN A 313 -6.58 -16.55 19.02
CA ASN A 313 -5.42 -17.31 19.47
C ASN A 313 -4.14 -16.69 18.90
N ALA A 314 -3.34 -16.08 19.77
CA ALA A 314 -2.08 -15.48 19.37
C ALA A 314 -0.98 -16.53 19.15
N VAL A 315 -0.05 -16.24 18.24
CA VAL A 315 1.26 -16.89 18.20
C VAL A 315 2.10 -16.28 19.32
N GLY A 316 2.53 -17.11 20.26
CA GLY A 316 3.24 -16.63 21.45
C GLY A 316 4.68 -17.08 21.57
N VAL A 317 5.28 -16.76 22.71
CA VAL A 317 6.71 -16.97 23.00
C VAL A 317 7.17 -18.39 22.68
N ARG A 318 6.36 -19.42 23.01
CA ARG A 318 6.71 -20.83 22.72
C ARG A 318 6.92 -21.09 21.22
N ASP A 319 6.04 -20.57 20.37
CA ASP A 319 6.13 -20.77 18.92
C ASP A 319 7.30 -19.97 18.34
N ILE A 320 7.54 -18.76 18.85
CA ILE A 320 8.64 -17.90 18.45
C ILE A 320 10.00 -18.49 18.87
N SER A 321 10.13 -18.95 20.10
CA SER A 321 11.33 -19.67 20.59
C SER A 321 11.64 -20.89 19.73
N ARG A 322 10.60 -21.63 19.29
CA ARG A 322 10.78 -22.76 18.36
C ARG A 322 11.34 -22.28 17.02
N LEU A 323 10.80 -21.22 16.43
CA LEU A 323 11.33 -20.64 15.19
C LEU A 323 12.77 -20.15 15.37
N ILE A 324 13.07 -19.41 16.44
CA ILE A 324 14.43 -18.91 16.74
C ILE A 324 15.42 -20.05 16.87
N SER A 325 15.05 -21.14 17.55
CA SER A 325 15.93 -22.33 17.68
C SER A 325 16.34 -22.91 16.31
N ARG A 326 15.46 -22.78 15.30
CA ARG A 326 15.69 -23.23 13.92
C ARG A 326 16.56 -22.27 13.10
N LEU A 327 16.80 -21.05 13.60
CA LEU A 327 17.66 -20.05 12.95
C LEU A 327 19.16 -20.29 13.16
N ARG A 328 19.58 -21.19 14.05
CA ARG A 328 21.01 -21.39 14.40
C ARG A 328 21.92 -21.65 13.19
N HIS A 329 21.38 -22.15 12.07
CA HIS A 329 22.12 -22.40 10.82
C HIS A 329 21.55 -21.64 9.62
N ARG A 330 20.77 -20.58 9.88
CA ARG A 330 20.03 -19.83 8.86
C ARG A 330 20.14 -18.34 9.15
N GLN A 331 19.94 -17.53 8.12
CA GLN A 331 20.16 -16.10 8.24
C GLN A 331 18.89 -15.37 8.69
N PHE A 332 17.70 -15.91 8.41
CA PHE A 332 16.43 -15.34 8.87
C PHE A 332 15.28 -16.35 8.91
N GLY A 333 14.16 -15.96 9.51
CA GLY A 333 12.92 -16.72 9.57
C GLY A 333 11.75 -15.97 8.94
N ILE A 334 10.74 -16.71 8.51
CA ILE A 334 9.44 -16.20 8.07
C ILE A 334 8.38 -16.91 8.89
N LEU A 335 7.60 -16.15 9.65
CA LEU A 335 6.41 -16.65 10.33
C LEU A 335 5.18 -16.24 9.51
N VAL A 336 4.36 -17.22 9.13
CA VAL A 336 3.07 -16.97 8.49
C VAL A 336 1.95 -17.44 9.40
N THR A 337 1.00 -16.57 9.70
CA THR A 337 -0.14 -16.94 10.56
C THR A 337 -1.45 -16.32 10.11
N THR A 338 -2.53 -17.09 10.20
CA THR A 338 -3.91 -16.60 10.02
C THR A 338 -4.43 -15.81 11.24
N SER A 339 -3.56 -15.49 12.19
CA SER A 339 -3.86 -14.74 13.40
C SER A 339 -2.85 -13.60 13.59
N TYR A 340 -2.45 -13.32 14.84
CA TYR A 340 -1.52 -12.29 15.24
C TYR A 340 -0.43 -12.85 16.16
N VAL A 341 0.72 -12.20 16.22
CA VAL A 341 1.76 -12.44 17.22
C VAL A 341 1.44 -11.62 18.46
N ASP A 342 1.51 -12.24 19.65
CA ASP A 342 1.25 -11.52 20.89
C ASP A 342 2.30 -10.43 21.17
N GLN A 343 1.95 -9.45 22.01
CA GLN A 343 2.80 -8.29 22.22
C GLN A 343 4.13 -8.63 22.92
N GLN A 344 4.16 -9.63 23.79
CA GLN A 344 5.39 -10.03 24.48
C GLN A 344 6.35 -10.68 23.48
N ALA A 345 5.86 -11.65 22.71
CA ALA A 345 6.63 -12.36 21.70
C ALA A 345 7.12 -11.41 20.60
N TYR A 346 6.30 -10.45 20.16
CA TYR A 346 6.72 -9.45 19.17
C TYR A 346 7.80 -8.53 19.73
N LYS A 347 7.67 -8.08 20.99
CA LYS A 347 8.70 -7.26 21.64
C LYS A 347 10.02 -8.00 21.76
N GLU A 348 10.01 -9.28 22.11
CA GLU A 348 11.20 -10.14 22.17
C GLU A 348 11.90 -10.22 20.81
N ILE A 349 11.16 -10.50 19.74
CA ILE A 349 11.72 -10.52 18.37
C ILE A 349 12.45 -9.22 18.02
N LYS A 350 11.87 -8.07 18.40
CA LYS A 350 12.44 -6.76 18.06
C LYS A 350 13.54 -6.30 19.01
N ALA A 351 13.43 -6.60 20.30
CA ALA A 351 14.43 -6.24 21.30
C ALA A 351 15.73 -7.05 21.10
N ASP A 352 15.59 -8.33 20.75
CA ASP A 352 16.72 -9.25 20.55
C ASP A 352 17.19 -9.30 19.09
N GLU A 353 16.67 -8.40 18.24
CA GLU A 353 17.01 -8.26 16.83
C GLU A 353 16.93 -9.58 16.04
N HIS A 354 15.99 -10.46 16.41
CA HIS A 354 15.79 -11.71 15.70
C HIS A 354 15.31 -11.42 14.26
N PRO A 355 16.04 -11.91 13.23
CA PRO A 355 15.71 -11.62 11.84
C PRO A 355 14.51 -12.45 11.41
N ILE A 356 13.30 -12.02 11.78
CA ILE A 356 12.05 -12.72 11.51
C ILE A 356 11.09 -11.80 10.77
N VAL A 357 10.70 -12.21 9.56
CA VAL A 357 9.59 -11.62 8.81
C VAL A 357 8.29 -12.19 9.36
N ILE A 358 7.34 -11.31 9.71
CA ILE A 358 6.02 -11.72 10.21
C ILE A 358 4.97 -11.38 9.15
N ILE A 359 4.27 -12.41 8.67
CA ILE A 359 3.11 -12.32 7.78
C ILE A 359 1.88 -12.71 8.60
N SER A 360 1.18 -11.72 9.15
CA SER A 360 0.00 -11.91 9.99
C SER A 360 -1.30 -11.83 9.18
N GLY A 361 -2.45 -11.98 9.85
CA GLY A 361 -3.76 -12.01 9.19
C GLY A 361 -4.04 -10.85 8.23
N ALA A 362 -3.71 -9.61 8.62
CA ALA A 362 -3.86 -8.44 7.76
C ALA A 362 -2.97 -8.52 6.50
N ASP A 363 -1.72 -9.00 6.65
CA ASP A 363 -0.77 -9.14 5.55
C ASP A 363 -1.25 -10.20 4.54
N ILE A 364 -1.77 -11.33 5.04
CA ILE A 364 -2.36 -12.38 4.20
C ILE A 364 -3.50 -11.80 3.35
N VAL A 365 -4.42 -11.04 3.96
CA VAL A 365 -5.53 -10.43 3.21
C VAL A 365 -5.04 -9.42 2.18
N SER A 366 -4.03 -8.60 2.52
CA SER A 366 -3.43 -7.66 1.56
C SER A 366 -2.85 -8.39 0.35
N LEU A 367 -2.06 -9.46 0.59
CA LEU A 367 -1.46 -10.27 -0.48
C LEU A 367 -2.52 -10.93 -1.38
N LEU A 368 -3.61 -11.45 -0.79
CA LEU A 368 -4.72 -12.01 -1.55
C LEU A 368 -5.37 -10.95 -2.45
N LYS A 369 -5.66 -9.78 -1.90
CA LYS A 369 -6.23 -8.66 -2.65
C LYS A 369 -5.30 -8.20 -3.76
N ASP A 370 -4.00 -8.08 -3.52
CA ASP A 370 -3.04 -7.65 -4.55
C ASP A 370 -2.99 -8.60 -5.75
N ARG A 371 -3.25 -9.89 -5.51
CA ARG A 371 -3.35 -10.92 -6.56
C ARG A 371 -4.70 -11.01 -7.26
N GLY A 372 -5.68 -10.20 -6.87
CA GLY A 372 -7.03 -10.27 -7.44
C GLY A 372 -8.06 -10.99 -6.60
N TYR A 373 -7.68 -11.65 -5.51
CA TYR A 373 -8.57 -12.43 -4.64
C TYR A 373 -9.21 -11.53 -3.58
N SER A 374 -10.19 -10.74 -4.00
CA SER A 374 -10.87 -9.72 -3.18
C SER A 374 -12.31 -10.08 -2.78
N SER A 375 -12.77 -11.29 -3.13
CA SER A 375 -14.09 -11.83 -2.75
C SER A 375 -13.99 -13.25 -2.20
N PRO A 376 -14.95 -13.70 -1.36
CA PRO A 376 -14.97 -15.07 -0.84
C PRO A 376 -14.95 -16.13 -1.93
N GLU A 377 -15.64 -15.92 -3.05
CA GLU A 377 -15.68 -16.85 -4.18
C GLU A 377 -14.31 -16.95 -4.87
N ALA A 378 -13.64 -15.80 -5.05
CA ALA A 378 -12.31 -15.76 -5.67
C ALA A 378 -11.27 -16.46 -4.79
N VAL A 379 -11.31 -16.22 -3.47
CA VAL A 379 -10.43 -16.89 -2.51
C VAL A 379 -10.71 -18.39 -2.47
N ARG A 380 -11.98 -18.81 -2.41
CA ARG A 380 -12.36 -20.24 -2.43
C ARG A 380 -11.87 -20.93 -3.70
N SER A 381 -12.10 -20.33 -4.87
CA SER A 381 -11.63 -20.88 -6.15
C SER A 381 -10.10 -20.99 -6.24
N TRP A 382 -9.37 -20.06 -5.62
CA TRP A 382 -7.92 -20.17 -5.51
C TRP A 382 -7.51 -21.32 -4.57
N LEU A 383 -8.13 -21.40 -3.39
CA LEU A 383 -7.85 -22.47 -2.43
C LEU A 383 -8.12 -23.87 -3.01
N ASP A 384 -9.27 -24.05 -3.65
CA ASP A 384 -9.65 -25.33 -4.26
C ASP A 384 -8.65 -25.73 -5.36
N ARG A 385 -8.31 -24.80 -6.24
CA ARG A 385 -7.41 -25.06 -7.37
C ARG A 385 -5.98 -25.35 -6.93
N SER A 386 -5.50 -24.66 -5.90
CA SER A 386 -4.12 -24.74 -5.46
C SER A 386 -3.89 -25.84 -4.43
N PHE A 387 -4.90 -26.20 -3.64
CA PHE A 387 -4.71 -27.03 -2.43
C PHE A 387 -5.74 -28.14 -2.22
N ALA A 388 -6.85 -28.24 -2.99
CA ALA A 388 -7.85 -29.29 -2.74
C ALA A 388 -7.31 -30.73 -2.87
N THR A 389 -6.28 -30.94 -3.69
CA THR A 389 -5.63 -32.26 -3.83
C THR A 389 -4.63 -32.57 -2.70
N THR A 390 -4.44 -31.64 -1.76
CA THR A 390 -3.47 -31.73 -0.65
C THR A 390 -4.17 -31.88 0.71
N LEU A 391 -5.50 -31.68 0.76
CA LEU A 391 -6.39 -32.00 1.87
C LEU A 391 -6.83 -33.47 1.78
#